data_AF-A0A8J2NWJ5-F1
#
_entry.id   AF-A0A8J2NWJ5-F1
#
_cell.length_a   1.000
_cell.length_b   1.000
_cell.length_c   1.000
_cell.angle_alpha   90.00
_cell.angle_beta   90.00
_cell.angle_gamma   90.00
#
_symmetry.space_group_name_H-M   'P 1'
#
loop_
_entity.id
_entity.type
_entity.pdbx_description
1 polymer ?
#
loop_
_entity_poly.entity_id
_entity_poly.type
_entity_poly.pdbx_seq_one_letter_code
_entity_poly.pdbx_strand_id
1 'polypeptide(L)'
;YLDSECYHVVLADATATKSLLTHRFDYIFFTGSVPVAKSILQAAAPNLTPVTLELGGKSPVYIDETACCKMAVKRILWSKCVNTGQTCMAPDYIISTEQVQNAFIRYTKEIFAEWILLGGKSDEKDLWIEPTFIGNVKRDDILMEGEIFGPILAFVTVNSSGEAIDFINSIERPLALYIFSKDDNVSNNIMEYTFSGGVCINDTCFQAMDFRLPLGGTGQSGM
;
A
#
# COMPACT_ATOMS: atom_id res chain seq x y z
N TYR A 1 -27.45 6.08 -20.55
CA TYR A 1 -27.44 6.55 -19.15
C TYR A 1 -26.88 7.95 -19.04
N LEU A 2 -25.77 8.28 -19.71
CA LEU A 2 -25.16 9.60 -19.68
C LEU A 2 -25.33 10.33 -21.02
N ASP A 3 -25.27 11.66 -20.97
CA ASP A 3 -25.27 12.54 -22.14
C ASP A 3 -23.89 12.49 -22.83
N SER A 4 -23.88 12.13 -24.12
CA SER A 4 -22.64 11.95 -24.89
C SER A 4 -21.94 13.26 -25.25
N GLU A 5 -22.59 14.42 -25.11
CA GLU A 5 -21.93 15.73 -25.27
C GLU A 5 -21.19 16.17 -24.00
N CYS A 6 -21.57 15.62 -22.84
CA CYS A 6 -20.96 15.93 -21.55
C CYS A 6 -19.93 14.87 -21.11
N TYR A 7 -20.14 13.60 -21.47
CA TYR A 7 -19.35 12.47 -20.99
C TYR A 7 -18.78 11.66 -22.16
N HIS A 8 -17.54 11.94 -22.52
CA HIS A 8 -16.82 11.23 -23.56
C HIS A 8 -15.97 10.08 -22.98
N VAL A 9 -15.93 8.96 -23.70
CA VAL A 9 -15.04 7.83 -23.39
C VAL A 9 -14.02 7.72 -24.51
N VAL A 10 -12.73 7.76 -24.14
CA VAL A 10 -11.61 7.61 -25.07
C VAL A 10 -10.84 6.36 -24.67
N LEU A 11 -10.83 5.35 -25.54
CA LEU A 11 -9.95 4.19 -25.39
C LEU A 11 -8.57 4.58 -25.88
N ALA A 12 -7.57 4.58 -25.00
CA ALA A 12 -6.24 5.08 -25.30
C ALA A 12 -5.15 4.17 -24.72
N ASP A 13 -4.11 3.93 -25.52
CA ASP A 13 -2.83 3.42 -25.05
C ASP A 13 -1.91 4.58 -24.60
N ALA A 14 -0.65 4.30 -24.30
CA ALA A 14 0.31 5.32 -23.88
C ALA A 14 0.53 6.42 -24.93
N THR A 15 0.48 6.09 -26.22
CA THR A 15 0.69 7.06 -27.31
C THR A 15 -0.53 7.96 -27.48
N ALA A 16 -1.72 7.35 -27.51
CA ALA A 16 -2.98 8.09 -27.58
C ALA A 16 -3.20 8.97 -26.35
N THR A 17 -2.83 8.50 -25.15
CA THR A 17 -2.92 9.29 -23.91
C THR A 17 -2.01 10.52 -23.96
N LYS A 18 -0.78 10.37 -24.47
CA LYS A 18 0.12 11.53 -24.67
C LYS A 18 -0.47 12.56 -25.63
N SER A 19 -1.14 12.11 -26.70
CA SER A 19 -1.84 13.02 -27.62
C SER A 19 -3.02 13.70 -26.93
N LEU A 20 -3.80 12.97 -26.13
CA LEU A 20 -4.95 13.50 -25.40
C LEU A 20 -4.51 14.63 -24.45
N LEU A 21 -3.39 14.45 -23.75
CA LEU A 21 -2.85 15.43 -22.82
C LEU A 21 -2.31 16.71 -23.49
N THR A 22 -2.29 16.80 -24.82
CA THR A 22 -1.99 18.06 -25.54
C THR A 22 -3.18 19.02 -25.55
N HIS A 23 -4.39 18.52 -25.31
CA HIS A 23 -5.59 19.34 -25.18
C HIS A 23 -5.61 20.05 -23.83
N ARG A 24 -6.30 21.20 -23.78
CA ARG A 24 -6.49 21.95 -22.54
C ARG A 24 -7.65 21.33 -21.75
N PHE A 25 -7.35 20.90 -20.54
CA PHE A 25 -8.35 20.52 -19.54
C PHE A 25 -8.37 21.54 -18.41
N ASP A 26 -9.54 21.75 -17.81
CA ASP A 26 -9.67 22.59 -16.62
C ASP A 26 -9.20 21.86 -15.35
N TYR A 27 -9.17 20.52 -15.37
CA TYR A 27 -8.70 19.68 -14.28
C TYR A 27 -8.31 18.29 -14.80
N ILE A 28 -7.29 17.66 -14.20
CA ILE A 28 -6.89 16.28 -14.53
C ILE A 28 -6.86 15.43 -13.26
N PHE A 29 -7.61 14.33 -13.26
CA PHE A 29 -7.54 13.30 -12.23
C PHE A 29 -6.79 12.09 -12.77
N PHE A 30 -5.79 11.59 -12.03
CA PHE A 30 -5.01 10.42 -12.42
C PHE A 30 -4.80 9.46 -11.27
N THR A 31 -5.01 8.18 -11.53
CA THR A 31 -4.61 7.08 -10.63
C THR A 31 -3.61 6.19 -11.34
N GLY A 32 -2.47 5.91 -10.70
CA GLY A 32 -1.47 5.02 -11.27
C GLY A 32 -0.07 5.18 -10.68
N SER A 33 0.96 5.06 -11.53
CA SER A 33 2.35 5.02 -11.08
C SER A 33 3.01 6.39 -11.07
N VAL A 34 3.98 6.56 -10.16
CA VAL A 34 4.78 7.80 -10.01
C VAL A 34 5.43 8.27 -11.32
N PRO A 35 6.04 7.39 -12.15
CA PRO A 35 6.65 7.83 -13.41
C PRO A 35 5.63 8.43 -14.40
N VAL A 36 4.42 7.86 -14.48
CA VAL A 36 3.36 8.36 -15.37
C VAL A 36 2.76 9.65 -14.82
N ALA A 37 2.56 9.74 -13.50
CA ALA A 37 2.09 10.95 -12.84
C ALA A 37 2.99 12.17 -13.11
N LYS A 38 4.31 11.96 -13.12
CA LYS A 38 5.28 13.01 -13.52
C LYS A 38 5.08 13.48 -14.96
N SER A 39 4.77 12.57 -15.88
CA SER A 39 4.48 12.90 -17.28
C SER A 39 3.16 13.69 -17.40
N ILE A 40 2.15 13.33 -16.59
CA ILE A 40 0.87 14.05 -16.55
C ILE A 40 1.05 15.46 -15.99
N LEU A 41 1.79 15.62 -14.89
CA LEU A 41 2.16 16.93 -14.35
C LEU A 41 2.87 17.81 -15.38
N GLN A 42 3.83 17.22 -16.13
CA GLN A 42 4.53 17.94 -17.19
C GLN A 42 3.59 18.40 -18.30
N ALA A 43 2.60 17.60 -18.67
CA ALA A 43 1.62 17.95 -19.70
C ALA A 43 0.57 18.96 -19.20
N ALA A 44 0.25 18.95 -17.91
CA ALA A 44 -0.68 19.88 -17.27
C ALA A 44 -0.08 21.29 -17.09
N ALA A 45 1.24 21.37 -16.87
CA ALA A 45 1.93 22.61 -16.51
C ALA A 45 1.76 23.78 -17.52
N PRO A 46 1.85 23.60 -18.85
CA PRO A 46 1.68 24.69 -19.82
C PRO A 46 0.32 25.39 -19.74
N ASN A 47 -0.71 24.68 -19.28
CA ASN A 47 -2.08 25.19 -19.18
C ASN A 47 -2.44 25.64 -17.75
N LEU A 48 -1.52 25.51 -16.80
CA LEU A 48 -1.78 25.69 -15.36
C LEU A 48 -2.96 24.84 -14.88
N THR A 49 -3.12 23.65 -15.47
CA THR A 49 -4.21 22.75 -15.16
C THR A 49 -3.97 22.12 -13.78
N PRO A 50 -4.85 22.33 -12.78
CA PRO A 50 -4.77 21.62 -11.51
C PRO A 50 -4.92 20.11 -11.70
N VAL A 51 -4.26 19.34 -10.85
CA VAL A 51 -4.29 17.87 -10.89
C VAL A 51 -4.63 17.28 -9.53
N THR A 52 -5.20 16.07 -9.54
CA THR A 52 -5.15 15.15 -8.40
C THR A 52 -4.49 13.86 -8.84
N LEU A 53 -3.50 13.43 -8.07
CA LEU A 53 -2.66 12.27 -8.36
C LEU A 53 -2.83 11.25 -7.23
N GLU A 54 -3.55 10.17 -7.51
CA GLU A 54 -3.71 9.02 -6.61
C GLU A 54 -2.68 7.96 -6.96
N LEU A 55 -1.58 7.91 -6.22
CA LEU A 55 -0.43 7.05 -6.52
C LEU A 55 -0.26 5.97 -5.44
N GLY A 56 0.67 5.05 -5.68
CA GLY A 56 0.96 3.95 -4.78
C GLY A 56 2.09 4.25 -3.79
N GLY A 57 2.74 3.19 -3.36
CA GLY A 57 3.84 3.21 -2.40
C GLY A 57 3.80 2.00 -1.48
N LYS A 58 4.85 1.81 -0.69
CA LYS A 58 4.93 0.65 0.21
C LYS A 58 4.19 0.93 1.51
N SER A 59 2.92 0.54 1.61
CA SER A 59 2.11 0.76 2.82
C SER A 59 2.58 -0.15 3.97
N PRO A 60 3.23 0.37 5.03
CA PRO A 60 3.71 -0.43 6.15
C PRO A 60 2.59 -0.88 7.07
N VAL A 61 2.82 -2.03 7.71
CA VAL A 61 2.07 -2.47 8.88
C VAL A 61 3.00 -2.61 10.07
N TYR A 62 2.83 -1.80 11.11
CA TYR A 62 3.48 -2.01 12.39
C TYR A 62 2.62 -2.90 13.30
N ILE A 63 3.23 -3.87 13.97
CA ILE A 63 2.55 -4.73 14.95
C ILE A 63 3.42 -4.81 16.22
N ASP A 64 2.87 -4.41 17.35
CA ASP A 64 3.52 -4.57 18.66
C ASP A 64 3.06 -5.85 19.39
N GLU A 65 3.70 -6.12 20.53
CA GLU A 65 3.39 -7.26 21.41
C GLU A 65 2.02 -7.18 22.11
N THR A 66 1.41 -6.00 22.19
CA THR A 66 0.12 -5.80 22.87
C THR A 66 -1.06 -6.14 21.95
N ALA A 67 -0.85 -6.10 20.64
CA ALA A 67 -1.83 -6.40 19.61
C ALA A 67 -2.50 -7.76 19.78
N CYS A 68 -3.78 -7.87 19.40
CA CYS A 68 -4.42 -9.17 19.20
C CYS A 68 -3.87 -9.82 17.92
N CYS A 69 -2.71 -10.46 18.00
CA CYS A 69 -1.98 -10.98 16.84
C CYS A 69 -2.84 -11.90 15.94
N LYS A 70 -3.68 -12.77 16.51
CA LYS A 70 -4.60 -13.62 15.75
C LYS A 70 -5.59 -12.82 14.91
N MET A 71 -6.10 -11.69 15.42
CA MET A 71 -7.00 -10.81 14.68
C MET A 71 -6.23 -9.98 13.64
N ALA A 72 -5.05 -9.48 14.01
CA ALA A 72 -4.17 -8.77 13.09
C ALA A 72 -3.87 -9.60 11.84
N VAL A 73 -3.49 -10.86 12.04
CA VAL A 73 -3.24 -11.83 10.96
C VAL A 73 -4.46 -11.94 10.03
N LYS A 74 -5.68 -12.17 10.56
CA LYS A 74 -6.88 -12.28 9.72
C LYS A 74 -7.12 -11.04 8.85
N ARG A 75 -6.99 -9.84 9.44
CA ARG A 75 -7.24 -8.56 8.77
C ARG A 75 -6.20 -8.27 7.70
N ILE A 76 -4.92 -8.40 8.06
CA ILE A 76 -3.80 -8.19 7.14
C ILE A 76 -3.87 -9.15 5.97
N LEU A 77 -4.08 -10.45 6.22
CA LEU A 77 -4.19 -11.46 5.17
C LEU A 77 -5.37 -11.22 4.24
N TRP A 78 -6.53 -10.83 4.79
CA TRP A 78 -7.68 -10.48 3.96
C TRP A 78 -7.32 -9.36 2.98
N SER A 79 -6.81 -8.24 3.48
CA SER A 79 -6.43 -7.10 2.62
C SER A 79 -5.28 -7.41 1.66
N LYS A 80 -4.34 -8.28 2.04
CA LYS A 80 -3.22 -8.68 1.19
C LYS A 80 -3.63 -9.64 0.08
N CYS A 81 -4.62 -10.49 0.31
CA CYS A 81 -5.07 -11.48 -0.65
C CYS A 81 -6.19 -10.97 -1.57
N VAL A 82 -6.94 -9.93 -1.17
CA VAL A 82 -7.88 -9.24 -2.06
C VAL A 82 -7.13 -8.73 -3.29
N ASN A 83 -7.70 -8.98 -4.47
CA ASN A 83 -7.10 -8.68 -5.78
C ASN A 83 -5.64 -9.15 -5.90
N THR A 84 -5.30 -10.28 -5.26
CA THR A 84 -3.93 -10.83 -5.18
C THR A 84 -2.87 -9.82 -4.73
N GLY A 85 -3.25 -8.85 -3.88
CA GLY A 85 -2.34 -7.83 -3.36
C GLY A 85 -2.06 -6.67 -4.33
N GLN A 86 -2.71 -6.66 -5.50
CA GLN A 86 -2.65 -5.58 -6.48
C GLN A 86 -3.60 -4.45 -6.07
N THR A 87 -3.28 -3.76 -4.99
CA THR A 87 -4.07 -2.66 -4.45
C THR A 87 -3.12 -1.65 -3.81
N CYS A 88 -3.24 -0.37 -4.17
CA CYS A 88 -2.31 0.69 -3.72
C CYS A 88 -2.22 0.84 -2.18
N MET A 89 -3.28 0.43 -1.48
CA MET A 89 -3.36 0.46 -0.02
C MET A 89 -3.12 -0.91 0.62
N ALA A 90 -2.82 -1.97 -0.16
CA ALA A 90 -2.55 -3.28 0.43
C ALA A 90 -1.37 -3.20 1.40
N PRO A 91 -1.38 -3.99 2.49
CA PRO A 91 -0.18 -4.22 3.28
C PRO A 91 0.98 -4.66 2.39
N ASP A 92 1.99 -3.80 2.28
CA ASP A 92 3.15 -4.09 1.44
C ASP A 92 4.18 -4.90 2.24
N TYR A 93 4.48 -4.46 3.47
CA TYR A 93 5.38 -5.15 4.40
C TYR A 93 4.95 -4.95 5.86
N ILE A 94 5.37 -5.87 6.72
CA ILE A 94 5.18 -5.84 8.16
C ILE A 94 6.48 -5.43 8.85
N ILE A 95 6.38 -4.58 9.86
CA ILE A 95 7.46 -4.20 10.77
C ILE A 95 7.07 -4.67 12.16
N SER A 96 7.89 -5.50 12.80
CA SER A 96 7.59 -6.02 14.14
C SER A 96 8.83 -6.56 14.84
N THR A 97 8.71 -6.90 16.11
CA THR A 97 9.75 -7.69 16.80
C THR A 97 9.75 -9.14 16.32
N GLU A 98 10.87 -9.83 16.49
CA GLU A 98 11.00 -11.25 16.11
C GLU A 98 9.93 -12.12 16.81
N GLN A 99 9.61 -11.80 18.07
CA GLN A 99 8.56 -12.48 18.82
C GLN A 99 7.18 -12.34 18.16
N VAL A 100 6.84 -11.12 17.72
CA VAL A 100 5.57 -10.84 17.04
C VAL A 100 5.53 -11.50 15.66
N GLN A 101 6.63 -11.45 14.90
CA GLN A 101 6.75 -12.16 13.61
C GLN A 101 6.52 -13.67 13.78
N ASN A 102 7.14 -14.29 14.77
CA ASN A 102 6.96 -15.72 15.05
C ASN A 102 5.51 -16.06 15.44
N ALA A 103 4.87 -15.21 16.23
CA ALA A 103 3.45 -15.35 16.56
C ALA A 103 2.54 -15.18 15.33
N PHE A 104 2.85 -14.20 14.46
CA PHE A 104 2.12 -13.96 13.22
C PHE A 104 2.18 -15.19 12.33
N ILE A 105 3.38 -15.71 12.07
CA ILE A 105 3.60 -16.91 11.26
C ILE A 105 2.82 -18.10 11.83
N ARG A 106 2.84 -18.30 13.16
CA ARG A 106 2.07 -19.36 13.81
C ARG A 106 0.56 -19.22 13.57
N TYR A 107 0.00 -18.03 13.74
CA TYR A 107 -1.44 -17.83 13.53
C TYR A 107 -1.84 -17.88 12.06
N THR A 108 -1.00 -17.40 11.14
CA THR A 108 -1.21 -17.56 9.69
C THR A 108 -1.36 -19.03 9.35
N LYS A 109 -0.48 -19.86 9.91
CA LYS A 109 -0.52 -21.32 9.75
C LYS A 109 -1.81 -21.93 10.28
N GLU A 110 -2.25 -21.53 11.48
CA GLU A 110 -3.52 -21.99 12.06
C GLU A 110 -4.75 -21.58 11.23
N ILE A 111 -4.77 -20.35 10.71
CA ILE A 111 -5.90 -19.81 9.96
C ILE A 111 -6.01 -20.45 8.58
N PHE A 112 -4.87 -20.70 7.93
CA PHE A 112 -4.86 -21.36 6.64
C PHE A 112 -4.89 -22.89 6.72
N ALA A 113 -4.72 -23.48 7.91
CA ALA A 113 -4.87 -24.90 8.34
C ALA A 113 -4.41 -26.05 7.42
N GLU A 114 -3.99 -25.80 6.19
CA GLU A 114 -3.45 -26.72 5.19
C GLU A 114 -2.22 -26.13 4.49
N TRP A 115 -1.94 -24.83 4.64
CA TRP A 115 -0.81 -24.17 3.98
C TRP A 115 0.11 -23.58 5.05
N ILE A 116 1.05 -24.39 5.51
CA ILE A 116 1.90 -24.06 6.65
C ILE A 116 3.38 -24.11 6.25
N LEU A 117 4.03 -22.94 6.31
CA LEU A 117 5.44 -22.59 5.98
C LEU A 117 5.79 -22.18 4.52
N LEU A 118 4.95 -22.44 3.51
CA LEU A 118 5.30 -22.34 2.08
C LEU A 118 4.40 -21.38 1.29
N GLY A 119 5.03 -20.67 0.35
CA GLY A 119 4.45 -19.96 -0.79
C GLY A 119 5.41 -20.13 -1.98
N GLY A 120 5.35 -19.25 -2.97
CA GLY A 120 6.33 -19.20 -4.06
C GLY A 120 6.09 -20.18 -5.19
N LYS A 121 5.02 -21.00 -5.13
CA LYS A 121 4.51 -21.60 -6.36
C LYS A 121 3.96 -20.51 -7.25
N SER A 122 4.16 -20.70 -8.54
CA SER A 122 3.57 -19.87 -9.56
C SER A 122 3.16 -20.74 -10.74
N ASP A 123 2.19 -20.23 -11.50
CA ASP A 123 1.87 -20.73 -12.82
C ASP A 123 1.92 -19.54 -13.78
N GLU A 124 2.94 -19.52 -14.65
CA GLU A 124 3.13 -18.46 -15.64
C GLU A 124 1.99 -18.41 -16.66
N LYS A 125 1.42 -19.57 -17.00
CA LYS A 125 0.35 -19.67 -17.99
C LYS A 125 -0.94 -19.06 -17.45
N ASP A 126 -1.22 -19.30 -16.18
CA ASP A 126 -2.43 -18.81 -15.51
C ASP A 126 -2.19 -17.47 -14.76
N LEU A 127 -0.99 -16.89 -14.86
CA LEU A 127 -0.57 -15.68 -14.15
C LEU A 127 -0.83 -15.76 -12.64
N TRP A 128 -0.63 -16.95 -12.06
CA TRP A 128 -0.94 -17.24 -10.68
C TRP A 128 0.32 -17.25 -9.81
N ILE A 129 0.23 -16.65 -8.62
CA ILE A 129 1.28 -16.66 -7.60
C ILE A 129 0.62 -16.99 -6.26
N GLU A 130 1.19 -17.98 -5.57
CA GLU A 130 0.78 -18.38 -4.23
C GLU A 130 1.05 -17.25 -3.22
N PRO A 131 0.12 -16.93 -2.29
CA PRO A 131 0.42 -16.04 -1.18
C PRO A 131 1.71 -16.43 -0.44
N THR A 132 2.68 -15.53 -0.42
CA THR A 132 4.06 -15.83 0.00
C THR A 132 4.50 -14.88 1.10
N PHE A 133 5.08 -15.42 2.17
CA PHE A 133 5.59 -14.65 3.30
C PHE A 133 7.11 -14.77 3.34
N ILE A 134 7.81 -13.64 3.40
CA ILE A 134 9.27 -13.60 3.41
C ILE A 134 9.74 -12.89 4.68
N GLY A 135 10.45 -13.62 5.54
CA GLY A 135 10.99 -13.11 6.80
C GLY A 135 12.38 -12.51 6.67
N ASN A 136 12.79 -11.69 7.64
CA ASN A 136 14.14 -11.13 7.77
C ASN A 136 14.57 -10.27 6.57
N VAL A 137 13.63 -9.51 6.01
CA VAL A 137 13.88 -8.57 4.92
C VAL A 137 14.58 -7.33 5.45
N LYS A 138 15.63 -6.91 4.76
CA LYS A 138 16.42 -5.71 5.03
C LYS A 138 16.01 -4.58 4.10
N ARG A 139 16.41 -3.36 4.46
CA ARG A 139 16.06 -2.14 3.71
C ARG A 139 16.56 -2.17 2.26
N ASP A 140 17.71 -2.79 2.01
CA ASP A 140 18.41 -2.88 0.73
C ASP A 140 18.03 -4.11 -0.10
N ASP A 141 17.12 -4.97 0.39
CA ASP A 141 16.61 -6.09 -0.39
C ASP A 141 15.70 -5.61 -1.53
N ILE A 142 15.68 -6.36 -2.65
CA ILE A 142 14.86 -6.07 -3.83
C ILE A 142 13.36 -5.96 -3.51
N LEU A 143 12.89 -6.66 -2.48
CA LEU A 143 11.50 -6.59 -2.01
C LEU A 143 11.15 -5.22 -1.42
N MET A 144 12.16 -4.42 -1.07
CA MET A 144 12.03 -3.07 -0.55
C MET A 144 12.32 -2.00 -1.62
N GLU A 145 12.64 -2.40 -2.85
CA GLU A 145 12.74 -1.53 -4.01
C GLU A 145 11.36 -1.37 -4.67
N GLY A 146 10.73 -0.21 -4.50
CA GLY A 146 9.41 0.05 -5.07
C GLY A 146 8.27 -0.77 -4.43
N GLU A 147 7.08 -0.65 -5.01
CA GLU A 147 5.86 -1.30 -4.53
C GLU A 147 5.79 -2.76 -4.99
N ILE A 148 5.37 -3.67 -4.11
CA ILE A 148 5.28 -5.10 -4.44
C ILE A 148 4.10 -5.37 -5.37
N PHE A 149 2.96 -4.74 -5.09
CA PHE A 149 1.71 -4.84 -5.86
C PHE A 149 1.33 -6.29 -6.25
N GLY A 150 1.42 -7.20 -5.28
CA GLY A 150 1.25 -8.64 -5.48
C GLY A 150 1.15 -9.42 -4.17
N PRO A 151 1.00 -10.75 -4.22
CA PRO A 151 0.65 -11.57 -3.06
C PRO A 151 1.87 -11.96 -2.21
N ILE A 152 2.89 -11.09 -2.17
CA ILE A 152 4.12 -11.29 -1.38
C ILE A 152 4.11 -10.32 -0.20
N LEU A 153 4.27 -10.82 1.02
CA LEU A 153 4.31 -10.03 2.25
C LEU A 153 5.66 -10.19 2.95
N ALA A 154 6.44 -9.10 2.97
CA ALA A 154 7.76 -9.04 3.59
C ALA A 154 7.66 -8.72 5.09
N PHE A 155 8.56 -9.26 5.91
CA PHE A 155 8.73 -8.88 7.32
C PHE A 155 10.10 -8.25 7.55
N VAL A 156 10.07 -7.07 8.14
CA VAL A 156 11.21 -6.31 8.63
C VAL A 156 11.24 -6.43 10.15
N THR A 157 12.34 -6.95 10.69
CA THR A 157 12.51 -7.15 12.13
C THR A 157 13.12 -5.90 12.76
N VAL A 158 12.49 -5.38 13.81
CA VAL A 158 12.97 -4.24 14.61
C VAL A 158 12.86 -4.56 16.10
N ASN A 159 13.57 -3.82 16.95
CA ASN A 159 13.55 -4.02 18.40
C ASN A 159 12.60 -3.07 19.14
N SER A 160 12.12 -2.00 18.50
CA SER A 160 11.27 -1.01 19.13
C SER A 160 10.38 -0.26 18.14
N SER A 161 9.38 0.47 18.64
CA SER A 161 8.58 1.40 17.84
C SER A 161 9.42 2.56 17.29
N GLY A 162 10.47 2.99 18.00
CA GLY A 162 11.42 4.00 17.51
C GLY A 162 12.16 3.53 16.25
N GLU A 163 12.69 2.31 16.26
CA GLU A 163 13.33 1.72 15.08
C GLU A 163 12.32 1.54 13.92
N ALA A 164 11.06 1.22 14.23
CA ALA A 164 10.01 1.15 13.22
C ALA A 164 9.74 2.50 12.56
N ILE A 165 9.68 3.58 13.36
CA ILE A 165 9.53 4.95 12.88
C ILE A 165 10.70 5.34 11.97
N ASP A 166 11.92 5.07 12.40
CA ASP A 166 13.13 5.34 11.61
C ASP A 166 13.10 4.59 10.28
N PHE A 167 12.68 3.32 10.30
CA PHE A 167 12.56 2.51 9.09
C PHE A 167 11.49 3.07 8.13
N ILE A 168 10.30 3.41 8.64
CA ILE A 168 9.20 3.98 7.84
C ILE A 168 9.65 5.30 7.20
N ASN A 169 10.32 6.16 7.95
CA ASN A 169 10.82 7.45 7.45
C ASN A 169 11.99 7.32 6.47
N SER A 170 12.66 6.16 6.40
CA SER A 170 13.69 5.85 5.40
C SER A 170 13.12 5.44 4.02
N ILE A 171 11.79 5.35 3.91
CA ILE A 171 11.06 4.99 2.70
C ILE A 171 10.17 6.18 2.30
N GLU A 172 9.90 6.29 1.00
CA GLU A 172 9.00 7.30 0.47
C GLU A 172 7.61 7.20 1.10
N ARG A 173 6.98 8.36 1.32
CA ARG A 173 5.72 8.46 2.07
C ARG A 173 4.62 7.63 1.42
N PRO A 174 4.06 6.62 2.13
CA PRO A 174 3.09 5.70 1.56
C PRO A 174 1.68 6.30 1.52
N LEU A 175 0.82 5.70 0.69
CA LEU A 175 -0.60 6.03 0.66
C LEU A 175 -1.29 5.66 1.97
N ALA A 176 -0.92 4.52 2.57
CA ALA A 176 -1.49 4.05 3.83
C ALA A 176 -0.43 3.64 4.86
N LEU A 177 -0.75 3.80 6.13
CA LEU A 177 -0.01 3.24 7.28
C LEU A 177 -0.97 2.48 8.18
N TYR A 178 -0.55 1.30 8.61
CA TYR A 178 -1.34 0.43 9.48
C TYR A 178 -0.63 0.17 10.79
N ILE A 179 -1.37 0.27 11.90
CA ILE A 179 -0.81 0.09 13.24
C ILE A 179 -1.67 -0.89 14.01
N PHE A 180 -1.10 -2.01 14.45
CA PHE A 180 -1.75 -2.96 15.33
C PHE A 180 -1.13 -2.86 16.72
N SER A 181 -1.91 -2.33 17.67
CA SER A 181 -1.52 -2.14 19.07
C SER A 181 -2.76 -1.96 19.93
N LYS A 182 -2.67 -2.34 21.21
CA LYS A 182 -3.64 -1.97 22.25
C LYS A 182 -3.13 -0.82 23.13
N ASP A 183 -1.89 -0.38 22.93
CA ASP A 183 -1.31 0.78 23.60
C ASP A 183 -1.47 2.02 22.71
N ASP A 184 -2.35 2.92 23.15
CA ASP A 184 -2.59 4.17 22.43
C ASP A 184 -1.33 5.04 22.37
N ASN A 185 -0.41 4.93 23.32
CA ASN A 185 0.84 5.70 23.28
C ASN A 185 1.72 5.25 22.12
N VAL A 186 1.79 3.93 21.86
CA VAL A 186 2.53 3.38 20.72
C VAL A 186 1.93 3.87 19.41
N SER A 187 0.60 3.80 19.30
CA SER A 187 -0.12 4.24 18.10
C SER A 187 0.05 5.74 17.85
N ASN A 188 -0.13 6.56 18.89
CA ASN A 188 0.03 8.01 18.81
C ASN A 188 1.47 8.41 18.46
N ASN A 189 2.47 7.76 19.07
CA ASN A 189 3.87 8.03 18.79
C ASN A 189 4.23 7.72 17.33
N ILE A 190 3.77 6.60 16.78
CA ILE A 190 4.00 6.28 15.36
C ILE A 190 3.30 7.30 14.46
N MET A 191 2.05 7.67 14.75
CA MET A 191 1.34 8.67 13.97
C MET A 191 1.98 10.06 14.02
N GLU A 192 2.52 10.46 15.18
CA GLU A 192 3.16 11.76 15.36
C GLU A 192 4.49 11.88 14.59
N TYR A 193 5.23 10.78 14.50
CA TYR A 193 6.58 10.78 13.92
C TYR A 193 6.68 10.13 12.53
N THR A 194 5.55 9.84 11.87
CA THR A 194 5.53 9.34 10.49
C THR A 194 4.54 10.12 9.63
N PHE A 195 4.64 9.98 8.30
CA PHE A 195 3.75 10.62 7.34
C PHE A 195 3.19 9.60 6.35
N SER A 196 1.88 9.62 6.15
CA SER A 196 1.18 8.81 5.15
C SER A 196 -0.08 9.54 4.66
N GLY A 197 -0.69 9.07 3.56
CA GLY A 197 -1.97 9.59 3.09
C GLY A 197 -3.11 9.36 4.10
N GLY A 198 -3.19 8.15 4.67
CA GLY A 198 -4.12 7.84 5.74
C GLY A 198 -3.64 6.71 6.66
N VAL A 199 -4.12 6.73 7.90
CA VAL A 199 -3.78 5.74 8.92
C VAL A 199 -5.00 4.91 9.29
N CYS A 200 -4.82 3.59 9.47
CA CYS A 200 -5.83 2.74 10.11
C CYS A 200 -5.22 1.98 11.28
N ILE A 201 -5.84 2.11 12.46
CA ILE A 201 -5.42 1.42 13.66
C ILE A 201 -6.24 0.15 13.83
N ASN A 202 -5.56 -0.96 14.06
CA ASN A 202 -6.10 -2.29 14.27
C ASN A 202 -6.92 -2.87 13.11
N ASP A 203 -6.88 -2.27 11.92
CA ASP A 203 -7.47 -2.81 10.69
C ASP A 203 -6.67 -2.36 9.45
N THR A 204 -7.05 -2.86 8.28
CA THR A 204 -6.39 -2.53 7.01
C THR A 204 -7.41 -2.14 5.93
N CYS A 205 -7.04 -1.20 5.05
CA CYS A 205 -7.84 -0.66 3.93
C CYS A 205 -9.20 -0.01 4.26
N PHE A 206 -9.76 -0.18 5.46
CA PHE A 206 -11.10 0.32 5.80
C PHE A 206 -11.24 1.84 5.77
N GLN A 207 -10.14 2.58 5.95
CA GLN A 207 -10.17 4.04 5.87
C GLN A 207 -10.61 4.55 4.48
N ALA A 208 -10.40 3.76 3.41
CA ALA A 208 -10.87 4.08 2.06
C ALA A 208 -12.38 3.83 1.85
N MET A 209 -13.05 3.16 2.80
CA MET A 209 -14.48 2.84 2.71
C MET A 209 -15.35 3.84 3.48
N ASP A 210 -14.75 4.74 4.27
CA ASP A 210 -15.49 5.77 4.97
C ASP A 210 -15.63 7.02 4.10
N PHE A 211 -16.83 7.24 3.56
CA PHE A 211 -17.15 8.38 2.70
C PHE A 211 -17.00 9.75 3.37
N ARG A 212 -16.74 9.80 4.69
CA ARG A 212 -16.48 11.03 5.44
C ARG A 212 -15.01 11.39 5.47
N LEU A 213 -14.12 10.47 5.11
CA LEU A 213 -12.68 10.69 5.07
C LEU A 213 -12.25 11.01 3.63
N PRO A 214 -11.38 12.02 3.44
CA PRO A 214 -10.71 12.18 2.16
C PRO A 214 -9.78 10.98 1.92
N LEU A 215 -9.73 10.52 0.68
CA LEU A 215 -8.73 9.57 0.20
C LEU A 215 -7.74 10.35 -0.66
N GLY A 216 -6.45 10.22 -0.36
CA GLY A 216 -5.38 10.90 -1.08
C GLY A 216 -4.01 10.59 -0.49
N GLY A 217 -2.98 10.69 -1.32
CA GLY A 217 -1.59 10.52 -0.91
C GLY A 217 -0.90 11.81 -0.46
N THR A 218 0.37 11.70 -0.09
CA THR A 218 1.25 12.84 0.19
C THR A 218 2.66 12.59 -0.33
N GLY A 219 3.23 13.55 -1.04
CA GLY A 219 4.56 13.39 -1.65
C GLY A 219 4.52 12.41 -2.82
N GLN A 220 5.26 11.31 -2.76
CA GLN A 220 5.29 10.33 -3.87
C GLN A 220 4.01 9.51 -4.00
N SER A 221 3.23 9.37 -2.93
CA SER A 221 1.94 8.66 -2.98
C SER A 221 0.80 9.52 -3.52
N GLY A 222 1.00 10.84 -3.69
CA GLY A 222 -0.02 11.69 -4.30
C GLY A 222 0.00 13.15 -3.86
N MET A 223 -0.88 13.93 -4.49
CA MET A 223 -1.20 15.33 -4.16
C MET A 223 -2.58 15.73 -4.69
#